data_AF-A0A9X9WFM8-F1
#
_entry.id   AF-A0A9X9WFM8-F1
#
_cell.length_a   1.000
_cell.length_b   1.000
_cell.length_c   1.000
_cell.angle_alpha   90.00
_cell.angle_beta   90.00
_cell.angle_gamma   90.00
#
_symmetry.space_group_name_H-M   'P 1'
#
loop_
_entity.id
_entity.type
_entity.pdbx_description
1 polymer ?
#
loop_
_entity_poly.entity_id
_entity_poly.type
_entity_poly.pdbx_seq_one_letter_code
_entity_poly.pdbx_strand_id
1 'polypeptide(L)'
;MSRLIRAALAAGCLAAMPAAATEYTRFVPLPYVATPMSADATGCAGVALMNIPSTWQPGDAAVLLLTDWSLRDPRRDALVAVLLEERAAVVEVAAGAPTHCDGDTEATSRLAPPEDPIALMFTLLDATRRAGAGLVVALGYGPGSGIATQVVREEIAARHLPPGAPRFAAAAMMADGEPAFLLGPPSERREAAPERLRRFCGALGQAAGDAAETQRPEGLRTAALCVAALGRAPEVAEAPR
;
A
#
# COMPACT_ATOMS: atom_id res chain seq x y z
N MET A 1 -48.04 -44.25 -31.12
CA MET A 1 -47.37 -44.28 -29.79
C MET A 1 -45.86 -44.24 -30.01
N SER A 2 -45.20 -43.10 -29.78
CA SER A 2 -43.74 -43.05 -29.57
C SER A 2 -43.40 -41.75 -28.88
N ARG A 3 -42.96 -41.88 -27.62
CA ARG A 3 -42.42 -40.83 -26.77
C ARG A 3 -40.91 -40.84 -26.94
N LEU A 4 -40.29 -39.73 -27.32
CA LEU A 4 -38.84 -39.52 -27.20
C LEU A 4 -38.65 -38.09 -26.68
N ILE A 5 -38.60 -37.95 -25.35
CA ILE A 5 -37.40 -37.74 -24.52
C ILE A 5 -36.79 -36.35 -24.79
N ARG A 6 -37.10 -35.43 -23.86
CA ARG A 6 -36.51 -34.10 -23.73
C ARG A 6 -35.05 -34.24 -23.29
N ALA A 7 -34.10 -33.74 -24.08
CA ALA A 7 -32.74 -33.53 -23.62
C ALA A 7 -32.69 -32.24 -22.80
N ALA A 8 -32.50 -32.38 -21.48
CA ALA A 8 -32.29 -31.27 -20.58
C ALA A 8 -30.84 -30.77 -20.72
N LEU A 9 -30.66 -29.55 -21.21
CA LEU A 9 -29.39 -28.83 -21.15
C LEU A 9 -29.15 -28.47 -19.68
N ALA A 10 -28.31 -29.24 -18.99
CA ALA A 10 -27.77 -28.87 -17.70
C ALA A 10 -26.71 -27.79 -17.92
N ALA A 11 -27.11 -26.52 -17.79
CA ALA A 11 -26.19 -25.40 -17.66
C ALA A 11 -25.45 -25.55 -16.32
N GLY A 12 -24.27 -26.15 -16.36
CA GLY A 12 -23.37 -26.18 -15.23
C GLY A 12 -22.83 -24.77 -14.97
N CYS A 13 -23.43 -24.06 -14.03
CA CYS A 13 -22.80 -22.93 -13.36
C CYS A 13 -21.58 -23.46 -12.59
N LEU A 14 -20.44 -23.58 -13.28
CA LEU A 14 -19.15 -23.62 -12.63
C LEU A 14 -18.99 -22.26 -11.95
N ALA A 15 -19.27 -22.21 -10.65
CA ALA A 15 -18.85 -21.13 -9.80
C ALA A 15 -17.33 -21.01 -9.97
N ALA A 16 -16.89 -19.97 -10.68
CA ALA A 16 -15.50 -19.57 -10.68
C ALA A 16 -15.18 -19.20 -9.23
N MET A 17 -14.55 -20.12 -8.50
CA MET A 17 -13.92 -19.76 -7.24
C MET A 17 -12.92 -18.64 -7.57
N PRO A 18 -12.89 -17.54 -6.81
CA PRO A 18 -11.82 -16.57 -6.96
C PRO A 18 -10.53 -17.38 -6.75
N ALA A 19 -9.70 -17.43 -7.79
CA ALA A 19 -8.40 -18.03 -7.67
C ALA A 19 -7.72 -17.28 -6.53
N ALA A 20 -7.47 -17.98 -5.41
CA ALA A 20 -6.56 -17.49 -4.39
C ALA A 20 -5.33 -17.01 -5.16
N ALA A 21 -5.05 -15.70 -5.09
CA ALA A 21 -4.04 -15.03 -5.89
C ALA A 21 -2.82 -15.93 -5.94
N THR A 22 -2.63 -16.58 -7.09
CA THR A 22 -1.58 -17.57 -7.22
C THR A 22 -0.29 -16.79 -7.04
N GLU A 23 0.54 -17.32 -6.16
CA GLU A 23 1.81 -16.82 -5.66
C GLU A 23 2.74 -16.35 -6.80
N TYR A 24 2.50 -15.15 -7.34
CA TYR A 24 3.36 -14.48 -8.34
C TYR A 24 4.05 -13.24 -7.75
N THR A 25 4.02 -13.15 -6.42
CA THR A 25 4.66 -12.12 -5.66
C THR A 25 6.07 -12.58 -5.35
N ARG A 26 7.06 -11.97 -6.01
CA ARG A 26 8.46 -12.19 -5.61
C ARG A 26 8.63 -11.56 -4.23
N PHE A 27 8.66 -12.38 -3.20
CA PHE A 27 9.00 -11.95 -1.85
C PHE A 27 10.46 -11.56 -1.79
N VAL A 28 10.73 -10.28 -1.59
CA VAL A 28 12.06 -9.80 -1.24
C VAL A 28 11.99 -9.28 0.18
N PRO A 29 12.50 -10.02 1.19
CA PRO A 29 12.69 -9.43 2.50
C PRO A 29 13.71 -8.31 2.34
N LEU A 30 13.31 -7.09 2.72
CA LEU A 30 14.23 -5.96 2.80
C LEU A 30 14.64 -5.86 4.28
N PRO A 31 15.76 -6.50 4.68
CA PRO A 31 16.25 -6.32 6.03
C PRO A 31 16.67 -4.86 6.17
N TYR A 32 16.12 -4.19 7.18
CA TYR A 32 16.63 -2.90 7.61
C TYR A 32 17.04 -3.03 9.07
N VAL A 33 18.26 -2.61 9.36
CA VAL A 33 18.71 -2.43 10.73
C VAL A 33 18.34 -1.00 11.08
N ALA A 34 17.32 -0.83 11.91
CA ALA A 34 17.21 0.41 12.67
C ALA A 34 18.44 0.42 13.59
N THR A 35 19.47 1.20 13.25
CA THR A 35 20.63 1.34 14.13
C THR A 35 20.14 1.89 15.45
N PRO A 36 20.24 1.14 16.56
CA PRO A 36 19.85 1.68 17.85
C PRO A 36 20.78 2.85 18.18
N MET A 37 20.20 3.98 18.61
CA MET A 37 20.99 5.12 19.07
C MET A 37 21.67 4.87 20.44
N SER A 38 21.37 3.75 21.11
CA SER A 38 21.95 3.38 22.40
C SER A 38 22.77 2.08 22.32
N ALA A 39 23.91 2.06 23.03
CA ALA A 39 24.85 0.94 23.05
C ALA A 39 24.34 -0.33 23.76
N ASP A 40 23.18 -0.24 24.43
CA ASP A 40 22.60 -1.31 25.27
C ASP A 40 21.33 -1.94 24.68
N ALA A 41 20.90 -1.54 23.48
CA ALA A 41 19.75 -2.18 22.82
C ALA A 41 20.21 -3.38 22.00
N THR A 42 19.87 -4.60 22.42
CA THR A 42 19.87 -5.78 21.54
C THR A 42 18.87 -5.49 20.41
N GLY A 43 19.38 -5.03 19.26
CA GLY A 43 18.57 -4.42 18.22
C GLY A 43 17.53 -5.38 17.65
N CYS A 44 16.25 -5.04 17.76
CA CYS A 44 15.21 -5.69 17.00
C CYS A 44 15.42 -5.39 15.51
N ALA A 45 15.64 -6.43 14.70
CA ALA A 45 15.65 -6.27 13.25
C ALA A 45 14.22 -6.05 12.75
N GLY A 46 13.99 -4.95 12.03
CA GLY A 46 12.75 -4.73 11.31
C GLY A 46 12.80 -5.41 9.94
N VAL A 47 11.65 -5.87 9.47
CA VAL A 47 11.51 -6.43 8.12
C VAL A 47 10.45 -5.60 7.39
N ALA A 48 10.75 -5.23 6.14
CA ALA A 48 9.74 -4.80 5.19
C ALA A 48 9.56 -5.91 4.15
N LEU A 49 8.31 -6.19 3.77
CA LEU A 49 7.98 -7.18 2.76
C LEU A 49 7.67 -6.46 1.46
N MET A 50 8.49 -6.69 0.43
CA MET A 50 8.22 -6.15 -0.89
C MET A 50 7.53 -7.20 -1.75
N ASN A 51 6.33 -6.83 -2.22
CA ASN A 51 5.50 -7.58 -3.13
C ASN A 51 5.53 -6.89 -4.51
N ILE A 52 6.04 -7.58 -5.53
CA ILE A 52 6.24 -7.00 -6.87
C ILE A 52 5.44 -7.82 -7.89
N PRO A 53 4.56 -7.20 -8.69
CA PRO A 53 3.88 -7.92 -9.77
C PRO A 53 4.89 -8.25 -10.87
N SER A 54 4.75 -9.41 -11.52
CA SER A 54 5.67 -9.88 -12.58
C SER A 54 5.77 -8.95 -13.79
N THR A 55 4.80 -8.05 -13.95
CA THR A 55 4.72 -7.07 -15.03
C THR A 55 5.22 -5.68 -14.63
N TRP A 56 5.71 -5.50 -13.40
CA TRP A 56 6.22 -4.21 -12.90
C TRP A 56 7.47 -3.77 -13.67
N GLN A 57 7.49 -2.51 -14.11
CA GLN A 57 8.59 -1.90 -14.84
C GLN A 57 9.08 -0.62 -14.15
N PRO A 58 10.32 -0.17 -14.41
CA PRO A 58 10.75 1.16 -14.02
C PRO A 58 9.77 2.24 -14.53
N GLY A 59 9.40 3.16 -13.65
CA GLY A 59 8.35 4.14 -13.86
C GLY A 59 7.01 3.73 -13.26
N ASP A 60 6.80 2.46 -12.89
CA ASP A 60 5.55 2.01 -12.28
C ASP A 60 5.33 2.50 -10.86
N ALA A 61 4.07 2.44 -10.43
CA ALA A 61 3.69 2.88 -9.10
C ALA A 61 4.20 1.90 -8.05
N ALA A 62 4.44 2.43 -6.85
CA ALA A 62 4.62 1.65 -5.66
C ALA A 62 3.79 2.22 -4.51
N VAL A 63 3.38 1.36 -3.58
CA VAL A 63 2.64 1.69 -2.37
C VAL A 63 3.48 1.27 -1.19
N LEU A 64 3.75 2.19 -0.27
CA LEU A 64 4.28 1.85 1.05
C LEU A 64 3.10 1.66 1.99
N LEU A 65 2.80 0.40 2.32
CA LEU A 65 1.69 0.01 3.16
C LEU A 65 2.16 -0.10 4.62
N LEU A 66 1.70 0.82 5.45
CA LEU A 66 1.90 0.81 6.89
C LEU A 66 0.69 0.11 7.54
N THR A 67 0.91 -1.04 8.16
CA THR A 67 -0.16 -1.89 8.72
C THR A 67 0.20 -2.40 10.11
N ASP A 68 -0.77 -2.70 10.97
CA ASP A 68 -0.51 -3.60 12.10
C ASP A 68 -0.29 -5.01 11.56
N TRP A 69 0.79 -5.68 12.00
CA TRP A 69 1.15 -6.98 11.42
C TRP A 69 0.34 -8.10 12.06
N SER A 70 -0.90 -8.27 11.61
CA SER A 70 -1.55 -9.58 11.68
C SER A 70 -1.03 -10.44 10.53
N LEU A 71 -0.44 -11.59 10.82
CA LEU A 71 -0.03 -12.56 9.77
C LEU A 71 -1.22 -13.03 8.92
N ARG A 72 -2.45 -12.87 9.40
CA ARG A 72 -3.68 -13.23 8.69
C ARG A 72 -4.67 -12.08 8.79
N ASP A 73 -4.68 -11.20 7.79
CA ASP A 73 -5.77 -10.27 7.56
C ASP A 73 -6.25 -10.40 6.11
N PRO A 74 -7.34 -11.14 5.86
CA PRO A 74 -7.87 -11.35 4.51
C PRO A 74 -8.20 -10.05 3.77
N ARG A 75 -8.48 -8.95 4.48
CA ARG A 75 -8.82 -7.66 3.86
C ARG A 75 -7.57 -6.91 3.43
N ARG A 76 -6.52 -6.95 4.26
CA ARG A 76 -5.19 -6.48 3.84
C ARG A 76 -4.72 -7.26 2.62
N ASP A 77 -4.86 -8.59 2.65
CA ASP A 77 -4.42 -9.46 1.55
C ASP A 77 -5.20 -9.17 0.26
N ALA A 78 -6.52 -8.97 0.34
CA ALA A 78 -7.35 -8.55 -0.79
C ALA A 78 -6.93 -7.17 -1.35
N LEU A 79 -6.64 -6.21 -0.47
CA LEU A 79 -6.12 -4.89 -0.87
C LEU A 79 -4.77 -5.01 -1.59
N VAL A 80 -3.84 -5.80 -1.05
CA VAL A 80 -2.54 -6.06 -1.68
C VAL A 80 -2.73 -6.70 -3.05
N ALA A 81 -3.63 -7.69 -3.18
CA ALA A 81 -3.91 -8.34 -4.45
C ALA A 81 -4.41 -7.36 -5.51
N VAL A 82 -5.39 -6.51 -5.18
CA VAL A 82 -5.93 -5.49 -6.11
C VAL A 82 -4.86 -4.47 -6.52
N LEU A 83 -3.99 -4.05 -5.60
CA LEU A 83 -2.88 -3.15 -5.92
C LEU A 83 -1.88 -3.79 -6.90
N LEU A 84 -1.58 -5.09 -6.71
CA LEU A 84 -0.69 -5.84 -7.60
C LEU A 84 -1.31 -6.04 -9.00
N GLU A 85 -2.61 -6.28 -9.10
CA GLU A 85 -3.35 -6.36 -10.37
C GLU A 85 -3.27 -5.05 -11.17
N GLU A 86 -3.29 -3.91 -10.46
CA GLU A 86 -3.09 -2.57 -11.03
C GLU A 86 -1.61 -2.22 -11.28
N ARG A 87 -0.72 -3.23 -11.23
CA ARG A 87 0.73 -3.13 -11.46
C ARG A 87 1.44 -2.18 -10.49
N ALA A 88 0.92 -2.01 -9.28
CA ALA A 88 1.62 -1.31 -8.23
C ALA A 88 2.44 -2.32 -7.39
N ALA A 89 3.73 -2.06 -7.21
CA ALA A 89 4.50 -2.78 -6.19
C ALA A 89 4.01 -2.36 -4.79
N VAL A 90 4.00 -3.28 -3.83
CA VAL A 90 3.58 -3.00 -2.45
C VAL A 90 4.72 -3.31 -1.50
N VAL A 91 5.14 -2.34 -0.70
CA VAL A 91 6.13 -2.52 0.37
C VAL A 91 5.38 -2.44 1.69
N GLU A 92 5.22 -3.57 2.35
CA GLU A 92 4.52 -3.67 3.63
C GLU A 92 5.48 -3.48 4.80
N VAL A 93 5.05 -2.69 5.77
CA VAL A 93 5.80 -2.32 6.96
C VAL A 93 4.88 -2.40 8.17
N ALA A 94 5.35 -3.03 9.24
CA ALA A 94 4.63 -3.05 10.50
C ALA A 94 4.70 -1.68 11.21
N ALA A 95 3.53 -1.12 11.50
CA ALA A 95 3.36 0.10 12.28
C ALA A 95 3.34 -0.15 13.79
N GLY A 96 3.04 -1.40 14.19
CA GLY A 96 2.80 -1.76 15.59
C GLY A 96 2.77 -3.28 15.79
N ALA A 97 3.61 -3.75 16.70
CA ALA A 97 3.50 -5.02 17.41
C ALA A 97 4.18 -4.86 18.79
N PRO A 98 3.98 -5.74 19.78
CA PRO A 98 4.49 -5.53 21.13
C PRO A 98 6.01 -5.45 21.17
N THR A 99 6.52 -4.55 22.03
CA THR A 99 7.91 -4.12 22.22
C THR A 99 8.83 -5.15 22.89
N HIS A 100 8.79 -6.44 22.55
CA HIS A 100 9.59 -7.44 23.27
C HIS A 100 10.56 -8.14 22.33
N CYS A 101 11.83 -7.73 22.39
CA CYS A 101 12.96 -8.53 21.92
C CYS A 101 13.88 -8.80 23.11
N ASP A 102 13.72 -9.98 23.70
CA ASP A 102 14.69 -10.92 24.30
C ASP A 102 13.88 -11.89 25.19
N GLY A 103 13.87 -13.19 24.85
CA GLY A 103 13.17 -14.27 25.61
C GLY A 103 11.94 -14.95 24.97
N ASP A 104 11.64 -14.73 23.70
CA ASP A 104 10.45 -15.30 23.04
C ASP A 104 10.62 -16.79 22.64
N THR A 105 9.60 -17.61 22.92
CA THR A 105 9.56 -19.04 22.58
C THR A 105 9.08 -19.30 21.15
N GLU A 106 9.33 -20.52 20.64
CA GLU A 106 9.22 -21.03 19.26
C GLU A 106 7.92 -20.73 18.47
N ALA A 107 6.90 -20.07 19.03
CA ALA A 107 5.57 -19.90 18.42
C ALA A 107 5.18 -18.49 17.95
N THR A 108 5.83 -17.39 18.36
CA THR A 108 5.32 -16.04 18.04
C THR A 108 6.41 -14.97 17.94
N SER A 109 7.18 -14.98 16.86
CA SER A 109 8.13 -13.90 16.53
C SER A 109 7.39 -12.55 16.38
N ARG A 110 7.66 -11.59 17.27
CA ARG A 110 7.11 -10.22 17.21
C ARG A 110 8.19 -9.28 16.70
N LEU A 111 8.03 -8.82 15.46
CA LEU A 111 8.90 -7.80 14.87
C LEU A 111 8.59 -6.48 15.56
N ALA A 112 9.58 -5.84 16.18
CA ALA A 112 9.35 -4.59 16.88
C ALA A 112 8.98 -3.47 15.90
N PRO A 113 8.08 -2.56 16.29
CA PRO A 113 7.81 -1.37 15.50
C PRO A 113 9.08 -0.53 15.40
N PRO A 114 9.27 0.21 14.29
CA PRO A 114 10.37 1.14 14.18
C PRO A 114 10.27 2.22 15.27
N GLU A 115 11.40 2.63 15.84
CA GLU A 115 11.47 3.75 16.80
C GLU A 115 10.93 5.05 16.19
N ASP A 116 11.20 5.26 14.90
CA ASP A 116 10.67 6.37 14.12
C ASP A 116 10.05 5.85 12.79
N PRO A 117 8.72 5.61 12.78
CA PRO A 117 8.03 5.16 11.57
C PRO A 117 8.03 6.19 10.45
N ILE A 118 8.15 7.50 10.75
CA ILE A 118 8.21 8.56 9.74
C ILE A 118 9.56 8.50 9.02
N ALA A 119 10.66 8.44 9.77
CA ALA A 119 11.99 8.29 9.19
C ALA A 119 12.13 6.99 8.36
N LEU A 120 11.54 5.89 8.84
CA LEU A 120 11.49 4.63 8.08
C LEU A 120 10.75 4.80 6.75
N MET A 121 9.56 5.42 6.76
CA MET A 121 8.79 5.66 5.54
C MET A 121 9.59 6.47 4.51
N PHE A 122 10.34 7.49 4.94
CA PHE A 122 11.21 8.25 4.02
C PHE A 122 12.42 7.45 3.52
N THR A 123 12.99 6.58 4.35
CA THR A 123 14.05 5.66 3.94
C THR A 123 13.55 4.70 2.86
N LEU A 124 12.36 4.12 3.07
CA LEU A 124 11.72 3.21 2.12
C LEU A 124 11.27 3.94 0.84
N LEU A 125 10.85 5.21 0.94
CA LEU A 125 10.60 6.05 -0.21
C LEU A 125 11.83 6.15 -1.10
N ASP A 126 12.99 6.52 -0.54
CA ASP A 126 14.24 6.63 -1.31
C ASP A 126 14.64 5.29 -1.93
N ALA A 127 14.59 4.21 -1.14
CA ALA A 127 14.90 2.86 -1.63
C ALA A 127 13.98 2.42 -2.79
N THR A 128 12.68 2.65 -2.65
CA THR A 128 11.67 2.29 -3.67
C THR A 128 11.83 3.12 -4.94
N ARG A 129 12.21 4.40 -4.79
CA ARG A 129 12.54 5.27 -5.94
C ARG A 129 13.80 4.81 -6.66
N ARG A 130 14.85 4.42 -5.93
CA ARG A 130 16.07 3.84 -6.52
C ARG A 130 15.82 2.50 -7.20
N ALA A 131 14.87 1.72 -6.69
CA ALA A 131 14.43 0.48 -7.34
C ALA A 131 13.64 0.70 -8.65
N GLY A 132 13.31 1.96 -8.97
CA GLY A 132 12.71 2.34 -10.25
C GLY A 132 11.26 2.79 -10.17
N ALA A 133 10.63 2.88 -9.00
CA ALA A 133 9.25 3.34 -8.91
C ALA A 133 9.10 4.78 -9.44
N GLY A 134 8.17 5.01 -10.37
CA GLY A 134 7.90 6.33 -10.98
C GLY A 134 6.99 7.21 -10.14
N LEU A 135 6.21 6.64 -9.22
CA LEU A 135 5.58 7.35 -8.11
C LEU A 135 5.46 6.42 -6.90
N VAL A 136 5.38 7.01 -5.70
CA VAL A 136 5.21 6.26 -4.46
C VAL A 136 4.07 6.87 -3.66
N VAL A 137 3.11 6.05 -3.24
CA VAL A 137 1.97 6.45 -2.40
C VAL A 137 2.15 5.85 -1.00
N ALA A 138 1.93 6.64 0.04
CA ALA A 138 1.84 6.13 1.40
C ALA A 138 0.42 5.66 1.70
N LEU A 139 0.25 4.45 2.21
CA LEU A 139 -1.06 3.90 2.58
C LEU A 139 -1.01 3.41 4.02
N GLY A 140 -1.83 3.99 4.88
CA GLY A 140 -2.01 3.50 6.25
C GLY A 140 -3.21 2.58 6.31
N TYR A 141 -3.05 1.40 6.92
CA TYR A 141 -4.11 0.42 7.16
C TYR A 141 -4.19 0.07 8.66
N GLY A 142 -5.28 0.45 9.32
CA GLY A 142 -5.50 0.13 10.73
C GLY A 142 -4.78 1.08 11.71
N PRO A 143 -4.43 0.61 12.93
CA PRO A 143 -3.83 1.46 13.95
C PRO A 143 -2.52 2.12 13.48
N GLY A 144 -2.41 3.43 13.71
CA GLY A 144 -1.24 4.21 13.26
C GLY A 144 -1.29 4.65 11.79
N SER A 145 -2.39 4.38 11.08
CA SER A 145 -2.59 4.78 9.68
C SER A 145 -2.45 6.30 9.44
N GLY A 146 -2.66 7.12 10.46
CA GLY A 146 -2.41 8.57 10.43
C GLY A 146 -0.95 8.97 10.19
N ILE A 147 0.02 8.06 10.35
CA ILE A 147 1.42 8.32 9.97
C ILE A 147 1.54 8.47 8.45
N ALA A 148 0.77 7.68 7.67
CA ALA A 148 0.83 7.74 6.21
C ALA A 148 0.44 9.13 5.67
N THR A 149 -0.51 9.82 6.29
CA THR A 149 -0.91 11.18 5.89
C THR A 149 0.04 12.27 6.38
N GLN A 150 0.89 11.99 7.38
CA GLN A 150 1.90 12.93 7.83
C GLN A 150 3.07 13.05 6.85
N VAL A 151 3.49 11.95 6.23
CA VAL A 151 4.71 11.91 5.39
C VAL A 151 4.58 12.69 4.07
N VAL A 152 3.37 13.06 3.64
CA VAL A 152 3.15 13.92 2.47
C VAL A 152 3.25 15.42 2.77
N ARG A 153 3.30 15.81 4.05
CA ARG A 153 3.39 17.22 4.44
C ARG A 153 4.83 17.71 4.27
N GLU A 154 5.01 18.82 3.57
CA GLU A 154 6.35 19.35 3.30
C GLU A 154 7.08 19.74 4.61
N GLU A 155 6.36 20.25 5.62
CA GLU A 155 6.96 20.54 6.93
C GLU A 155 7.53 19.31 7.65
N ILE A 156 7.00 18.12 7.36
CA ILE A 156 7.48 16.84 7.93
C ILE A 156 8.61 16.30 7.06
N ALA A 157 8.46 16.34 5.73
CA ALA A 157 9.49 15.91 4.79
C ALA A 157 10.79 16.72 4.96
N ALA A 158 10.70 18.05 5.09
CA ALA A 158 11.87 18.93 5.24
C ALA A 158 12.70 18.66 6.51
N ARG A 159 12.14 17.97 7.52
CA ARG A 159 12.87 17.55 8.72
C ARG A 159 13.69 16.27 8.53
N HIS A 160 13.33 15.45 7.54
CA HIS A 160 13.92 14.11 7.34
C HIS A 160 14.69 13.99 6.03
N LEU A 161 14.38 14.86 5.06
CA LEU A 161 14.88 14.79 3.70
C LEU A 161 15.56 16.10 3.28
N PRO A 162 16.67 16.02 2.53
CA PRO A 162 17.27 17.22 1.96
C PRO A 162 16.34 17.86 0.89
N PRO A 163 16.54 19.15 0.57
CA PRO A 163 15.85 19.79 -0.54
C PRO A 163 16.03 19.00 -1.85
N GLY A 164 14.95 18.85 -2.62
CA GLY A 164 14.97 18.10 -3.89
C GLY A 164 14.96 16.58 -3.76
N ALA A 165 15.01 16.03 -2.55
CA ALA A 165 14.81 14.59 -2.35
C ALA A 165 13.39 14.15 -2.81
N PRO A 166 13.19 12.86 -3.13
CA PRO A 166 11.89 12.36 -3.52
C PRO A 166 10.79 12.69 -2.49
N ARG A 167 9.56 12.86 -2.98
CA ARG A 167 8.36 13.07 -2.16
C ARG A 167 7.35 11.98 -2.45
N PHE A 168 6.49 11.70 -1.48
CA PHE A 168 5.30 10.89 -1.70
C PHE A 168 4.36 11.64 -2.65
N ALA A 169 3.82 10.94 -3.64
CA ALA A 169 2.89 11.51 -4.60
C ALA A 169 1.50 11.72 -3.98
N ALA A 170 1.13 10.84 -3.06
CA ALA A 170 -0.10 10.92 -2.29
C ALA A 170 0.03 10.12 -0.99
N ALA A 171 -0.94 10.33 -0.10
CA ALA A 171 -1.16 9.51 1.06
C ALA A 171 -2.64 9.19 1.21
N ALA A 172 -2.93 7.98 1.67
CA ALA A 172 -4.27 7.52 1.97
C ALA A 172 -4.30 6.87 3.36
N MET A 173 -5.43 7.04 4.05
CA MET A 173 -5.71 6.41 5.33
C MET A 173 -6.93 5.51 5.17
N MET A 174 -6.76 4.23 5.51
CA MET A 174 -7.80 3.21 5.48
C MET A 174 -7.88 2.53 6.86
N ALA A 175 -9.09 2.47 7.41
CA ALA A 175 -9.37 1.88 8.72
C ALA A 175 -8.70 2.60 9.92
N ASP A 176 -9.42 2.59 11.05
CA ASP A 176 -9.05 3.22 12.33
C ASP A 176 -8.83 4.75 12.25
N GLY A 177 -9.94 5.49 12.13
CA GLY A 177 -9.96 6.95 12.05
C GLY A 177 -10.85 7.48 10.93
N GLU A 178 -10.83 8.81 10.73
CA GLU A 178 -11.57 9.47 9.64
C GLU A 178 -10.87 9.24 8.29
N PRO A 179 -11.51 8.58 7.31
CA PRO A 179 -10.96 8.39 5.96
C PRO A 179 -10.31 9.67 5.42
N ALA A 180 -9.09 9.55 4.91
CA ALA A 180 -8.34 10.70 4.42
C ALA A 180 -7.55 10.35 3.16
N PHE A 181 -7.50 11.32 2.24
CA PHE A 181 -6.62 11.28 1.08
C PHE A 181 -5.98 12.66 0.91
N LEU A 182 -4.66 12.69 0.78
CA LEU A 182 -3.89 13.91 0.59
C LEU A 182 -2.97 13.74 -0.62
N LEU A 183 -2.97 14.74 -1.50
CA LEU A 183 -1.97 14.82 -2.57
C LEU A 183 -0.67 15.36 -1.98
N GLY A 184 0.44 14.78 -2.40
CA GLY A 184 1.76 15.34 -2.13
C GLY A 184 2.06 16.56 -3.01
N PRO A 185 3.21 17.21 -2.80
CA PRO A 185 3.65 18.29 -3.67
C PRO A 185 3.86 17.76 -5.11
N PRO A 186 3.66 18.61 -6.14
CA PRO A 186 3.91 18.22 -7.53
C PRO A 186 5.33 17.68 -7.70
N SER A 187 5.49 16.50 -8.29
CA SER A 187 6.80 15.97 -8.61
C SER A 187 7.39 16.68 -9.83
N GLU A 188 8.68 17.06 -9.76
CA GLU A 188 9.37 17.73 -10.88
C GLU A 188 9.42 16.88 -12.16
N ARG A 189 9.30 15.54 -12.05
CA ARG A 189 9.16 14.66 -13.20
C ARG A 189 7.70 14.63 -13.66
N ARG A 190 7.46 15.23 -14.84
CA ARG A 190 6.19 15.25 -15.60
C ARG A 190 5.79 13.87 -16.16
N GLU A 191 5.96 12.79 -15.40
CA GLU A 191 5.32 11.53 -15.78
C GLU A 191 3.87 11.54 -15.31
N ALA A 192 3.02 10.74 -15.97
CA ALA A 192 1.55 10.65 -15.86
C ALA A 192 0.99 10.34 -14.46
N ALA A 193 1.43 11.09 -13.44
CA ALA A 193 1.05 10.95 -12.05
C ALA A 193 -0.47 11.09 -11.87
N PRO A 194 -1.18 12.03 -12.54
CA PRO A 194 -2.63 12.08 -12.46
C PRO A 194 -3.31 10.81 -12.95
N GLU A 195 -2.93 10.28 -14.13
CA GLU A 195 -3.51 9.05 -14.68
C GLU A 195 -3.24 7.84 -13.77
N ARG A 196 -2.02 7.71 -13.27
CA ARG A 196 -1.63 6.60 -12.39
C ARG A 196 -2.32 6.72 -11.02
N LEU A 197 -2.44 7.92 -10.47
CA LEU A 197 -3.21 8.15 -9.24
C LEU A 197 -4.70 7.87 -9.44
N ARG A 198 -5.29 8.16 -10.62
CA ARG A 198 -6.68 7.77 -10.92
C ARG A 198 -6.86 6.26 -10.88
N ARG A 199 -5.93 5.48 -11.45
CA ARG A 199 -5.95 4.01 -11.37
C ARG A 199 -5.82 3.53 -9.92
N PHE A 200 -4.89 4.11 -9.16
CA PHE A 200 -4.76 3.84 -7.73
C PHE A 200 -6.07 4.13 -6.96
N CYS A 201 -6.74 5.26 -7.20
CA CYS A 201 -8.04 5.55 -6.58
C CYS A 201 -9.10 4.49 -6.94
N GLY A 202 -9.11 4.03 -8.20
CA GLY A 202 -9.98 2.95 -8.66
C GLY A 202 -9.69 1.64 -7.93
N ALA A 203 -8.41 1.28 -7.79
CA ALA A 203 -7.94 0.12 -7.04
C ALA A 203 -8.39 0.15 -5.58
N LEU A 204 -8.25 1.31 -4.91
CA LEU A 204 -8.75 1.49 -3.54
C LEU A 204 -10.27 1.29 -3.45
N GLY A 205 -11.01 1.81 -4.43
CA GLY A 205 -12.46 1.66 -4.50
C GLY A 205 -12.89 0.21 -4.71
N GLN A 206 -12.22 -0.51 -5.61
CA GLN A 206 -12.47 -1.94 -5.87
C GLN A 206 -12.14 -2.78 -4.64
N ALA A 207 -10.95 -2.64 -4.07
CA ALA A 207 -10.55 -3.36 -2.85
C ALA A 207 -11.51 -3.13 -1.69
N ALA A 208 -12.03 -1.90 -1.56
CA ALA A 208 -13.03 -1.58 -0.56
C ALA A 208 -14.42 -2.16 -0.87
N GLY A 209 -14.81 -2.23 -2.15
CA GLY A 209 -16.06 -2.80 -2.62
C GLY A 209 -16.12 -4.32 -2.48
N ASP A 210 -15.03 -5.01 -2.83
CA ASP A 210 -14.92 -6.47 -2.70
C ASP A 210 -14.87 -6.89 -1.23
N ALA A 211 -14.34 -6.03 -0.35
CA ALA A 211 -14.40 -6.22 1.10
C ALA A 211 -15.76 -5.84 1.74
N ALA A 212 -16.66 -5.18 0.99
CA ALA A 212 -17.89 -4.59 1.51
C ALA A 212 -18.99 -5.62 1.85
N GLU A 213 -18.76 -6.92 1.65
CA GLU A 213 -19.75 -7.93 2.03
C GLU A 213 -20.06 -7.91 3.53
N THR A 214 -19.18 -7.36 4.39
CA THR A 214 -19.53 -6.99 5.77
C THR A 214 -18.62 -5.88 6.37
N GLN A 215 -19.21 -4.68 6.61
CA GLN A 215 -18.93 -3.78 7.76
C GLN A 215 -17.87 -2.66 7.74
N ARG A 216 -17.25 -2.20 6.63
CA ARG A 216 -16.36 -1.01 6.68
C ARG A 216 -16.44 -0.06 5.47
N PRO A 217 -17.26 1.02 5.51
CA PRO A 217 -17.38 1.99 4.41
C PRO A 217 -16.15 2.89 4.23
N GLU A 218 -15.14 2.79 5.09
CA GLU A 218 -13.97 3.66 5.13
C GLU A 218 -13.17 3.60 3.82
N GLY A 219 -12.95 2.41 3.26
CA GLY A 219 -12.22 2.27 2.01
C GLY A 219 -12.93 2.96 0.82
N LEU A 220 -14.26 2.80 0.73
CA LEU A 220 -15.06 3.48 -0.30
C LEU A 220 -15.03 5.00 -0.12
N ARG A 221 -15.04 5.49 1.12
CA ARG A 221 -14.90 6.92 1.43
C ARG A 221 -13.51 7.43 1.06
N THR A 222 -12.44 6.72 1.39
CA THR A 222 -11.07 7.08 1.00
C THR A 222 -10.93 7.12 -0.53
N ALA A 223 -11.49 6.15 -1.25
CA ALA A 223 -11.52 6.16 -2.71
C ALA A 223 -12.30 7.36 -3.28
N ALA A 224 -13.44 7.71 -2.71
CA ALA A 224 -14.20 8.90 -3.10
C ALA A 224 -13.43 10.21 -2.86
N LEU A 225 -12.73 10.32 -1.72
CA LEU A 225 -11.85 11.46 -1.42
C LEU A 225 -10.68 11.55 -2.42
N CYS A 226 -10.12 10.40 -2.80
CA CYS A 226 -9.07 10.29 -3.81
C CYS A 226 -9.53 10.85 -5.17
N VAL A 227 -10.69 10.40 -5.66
CA VAL A 227 -11.29 10.92 -6.90
C VAL A 227 -11.58 12.42 -6.81
N ALA A 228 -12.15 12.87 -5.70
CA ALA A 228 -12.47 14.28 -5.49
C ALA A 228 -11.21 15.17 -5.45
N ALA A 229 -10.11 14.70 -4.84
CA ALA A 229 -8.85 15.42 -4.80
C ALA A 229 -8.23 15.56 -6.20
N LEU A 230 -8.26 14.50 -7.01
CA LEU A 230 -7.75 14.53 -8.39
C LEU A 230 -8.58 15.44 -9.31
N GLY A 231 -9.89 15.53 -9.10
CA GLY A 231 -10.75 16.44 -9.87
C GLY A 231 -10.57 17.93 -9.53
N ARG A 232 -9.93 18.26 -8.40
CA ARG A 232 -9.64 19.64 -7.98
C ARG A 232 -8.21 20.07 -8.29
N ALA A 233 -7.33 19.15 -8.67
CA ALA A 233 -5.96 19.50 -9.03
C ALA A 233 -6.01 20.47 -10.22
N PRO A 234 -5.38 21.66 -10.13
CA PRO A 234 -5.36 22.58 -11.25
C PRO A 234 -4.77 21.85 -12.45
N GLU A 235 -5.43 21.92 -13.61
CA GLU A 235 -4.84 21.47 -14.87
C GLU A 235 -3.49 22.18 -14.98
N VAL A 236 -2.41 21.43 -14.82
CA VAL A 236 -1.06 21.98 -14.96
C VAL A 236 -0.99 22.43 -16.40
N ALA A 237 -1.13 23.74 -16.62
CA ALA A 237 -1.10 24.35 -17.94
C ALA A 237 0.10 23.78 -18.68
N GLU A 238 -0.17 23.09 -19.78
CA GLU A 238 0.83 22.42 -20.58
C GLU A 238 1.86 23.47 -20.98
N ALA A 239 3.05 23.44 -20.36
CA ALA A 239 4.07 24.42 -20.67
C ALA A 239 4.38 24.30 -22.18
N PRO A 240 4.32 25.41 -22.95
CA PRO A 240 4.53 25.36 -24.39
C PRO A 240 5.87 24.67 -24.68
N ARG A 241 5.81 23.67 -25.56
CA ARG A 241 6.98 22.88 -25.98
C ARG A 241 7.93 23.69 -26.85
#